data_AF-A0A7C5HC92-F1
#
_entry.id   AF-A0A7C5HC92-F1
#
_cell.length_a   1.000
_cell.length_b   1.000
_cell.length_c   1.000
_cell.angle_alpha   90.00
_cell.angle_beta   90.00
_cell.angle_gamma   90.00
#
_symmetry.space_group_name_H-M   'P 1'
#
loop_
_entity.id
_entity.type
_entity.pdbx_description
1 polymer ?
#
loop_
_entity_poly.entity_id
_entity_poly.type
_entity_poly.pdbx_seq_one_letter_code
_entity_poly.pdbx_strand_id
1 'polypeptide(L)'
;MAIPRQKMPAQDPEVRVGNFKEVNLGLTPEQAQQEALRCIQCKDPVCIAGCPVNIKIDQFIKLIAEGDFMGAVRKIKEDNVLPSICGRVCPQEDQCEKMCVIGKKHEPVAIGNL
;
A
#
# COMPACT_ATOMS: atom_id res chain seq x y z
N MET A 1 -0.48 -15.88 -8.60
CA MET A 1 0.51 -14.83 -8.93
C MET A 1 1.90 -15.30 -8.49
N ALA A 2 2.97 -14.96 -9.22
CA ALA A 2 4.33 -15.42 -8.89
C ALA A 2 4.89 -14.83 -7.58
N ILE A 3 4.54 -13.58 -7.27
CA ILE A 3 4.95 -12.88 -6.04
C ILE A 3 3.77 -12.90 -5.07
N PRO A 4 3.88 -13.47 -3.85
CA PRO A 4 2.81 -13.46 -2.85
C PRO A 4 2.64 -12.06 -2.22
N ARG A 5 1.44 -11.78 -1.67
CA ARG A 5 1.19 -10.51 -0.96
C ARG A 5 2.07 -10.46 0.28
N GLN A 6 2.78 -9.36 0.49
CA GLN A 6 3.66 -9.19 1.62
C GLN A 6 2.84 -8.92 2.88
N LYS A 7 3.01 -9.79 3.87
CA LYS A 7 2.29 -9.71 5.14
C LYS A 7 2.94 -8.65 6.02
N MET A 8 2.15 -7.68 6.47
CA MET A 8 2.55 -6.69 7.46
C MET A 8 3.01 -7.39 8.75
N PRO A 9 4.27 -7.22 9.19
CA PRO A 9 4.70 -7.67 10.50
C PRO A 9 3.85 -6.99 11.58
N ALA A 10 3.43 -7.76 12.57
CA ALA A 10 2.63 -7.27 13.68
C ALA A 10 3.20 -7.76 15.01
N GLN A 11 2.98 -6.99 16.08
CA GLN A 11 3.27 -7.43 17.44
C GLN A 11 2.52 -8.73 17.76
N ASP A 12 3.16 -9.58 18.57
CA ASP A 12 2.55 -10.79 19.10
C ASP A 12 1.25 -10.45 19.89
N PRO A 13 0.15 -11.21 19.70
CA PRO A 13 -1.10 -11.02 20.43
C PRO A 13 -0.95 -10.94 21.95
N GLU A 14 -0.11 -11.79 22.55
CA GLU A 14 0.11 -11.86 24.01
C GLU A 14 0.86 -10.63 24.52
N VAL A 15 1.67 -10.00 23.67
CA VAL A 15 2.41 -8.78 24.00
C VAL A 15 1.54 -7.53 23.79
N ARG A 16 0.83 -7.45 22.65
CA ARG A 16 0.09 -6.24 22.24
C ARG A 16 -1.15 -5.96 23.08
N VAL A 17 -1.69 -6.97 23.78
CA VAL A 17 -2.80 -6.77 24.72
C VAL A 17 -2.39 -5.97 25.97
N GLY A 18 -1.09 -5.98 26.31
CA GLY A 18 -0.57 -5.33 27.51
C GLY A 18 0.01 -3.94 27.29
N ASN A 19 -0.10 -3.34 26.10
CA ASN A 19 0.52 -2.05 25.80
C ASN A 19 -0.24 -1.24 24.73
N PHE A 20 0.12 0.04 24.57
CA PHE A 20 -0.48 0.99 23.61
C PHE A 20 0.44 1.30 22.40
N LYS A 21 1.45 0.47 22.14
CA LYS A 21 2.32 0.64 20.97
C LYS A 21 1.62 0.17 19.70
N GLU A 22 2.07 0.66 18.56
CA GLU A 22 1.51 0.33 17.24
C GLU A 22 1.56 -1.18 16.97
N VAL A 23 0.42 -1.79 16.64
CA VAL A 23 0.34 -3.24 16.40
C VAL A 23 1.06 -3.62 15.12
N ASN A 24 0.83 -2.88 14.03
CA ASN A 24 1.47 -3.11 12.73
C ASN A 24 2.82 -2.40 12.70
N LEU A 25 3.89 -3.11 12.36
CA LEU A 25 5.26 -2.61 12.52
C LEU A 25 5.83 -1.98 11.23
N GLY A 26 5.06 -1.96 10.14
CA GLY A 26 5.53 -1.52 8.83
C GLY A 26 6.23 -2.65 8.06
N LEU A 27 6.21 -2.56 6.73
CA LEU A 27 7.00 -3.43 5.85
C LEU A 27 8.47 -3.01 5.90
N THR A 28 9.39 -3.97 5.74
CA THR A 28 10.79 -3.63 5.44
C THR A 28 10.90 -3.04 4.03
N PRO A 29 11.99 -2.32 3.69
CA PRO A 29 12.20 -1.81 2.35
C PRO A 29 12.11 -2.89 1.26
N GLU A 30 12.66 -4.08 1.54
CA GLU A 30 12.65 -5.23 0.63
C GLU A 30 11.22 -5.76 0.46
N GLN A 31 10.46 -5.89 1.56
CA GLN A 31 9.05 -6.28 1.49
C GLN A 31 8.22 -5.25 0.73
N ALA A 32 8.42 -3.95 0.97
CA ALA A 32 7.71 -2.90 0.23
C ALA A 32 8.00 -2.97 -1.28
N GLN A 33 9.26 -3.20 -1.68
CA GLN A 33 9.63 -3.43 -3.07
C GLN A 33 8.97 -4.69 -3.65
N GLN A 34 8.99 -5.82 -2.93
CA GLN A 34 8.32 -7.05 -3.38
C GLN A 34 6.81 -6.86 -3.54
N GLU A 35 6.16 -6.14 -2.64
CA GLU A 35 4.74 -5.84 -2.75
C GLU A 35 4.46 -4.90 -3.93
N ALA A 36 5.30 -3.88 -4.14
CA ALA A 36 5.19 -2.96 -5.26
C ALA A 36 5.32 -3.67 -6.62
N LEU A 37 6.18 -4.70 -6.73
CA LEU A 37 6.34 -5.53 -7.93
C LEU A 37 5.09 -6.36 -8.27
N ARG A 38 4.11 -6.47 -7.37
CA ARG A 38 2.81 -7.06 -7.70
C ARG A 38 1.97 -6.11 -8.55
N CYS A 39 2.17 -4.80 -8.50
CA CYS A 39 1.41 -3.89 -9.35
C CYS A 39 1.71 -4.15 -10.83
N ILE A 40 0.69 -4.52 -11.60
CA ILE A 40 0.82 -4.84 -13.04
C ILE A 40 0.84 -3.61 -13.95
N GLN A 41 0.93 -2.40 -13.38
CA GLN A 41 0.93 -1.13 -14.12
C GLN A 41 -0.21 -1.08 -15.14
N CYS A 42 -1.45 -1.19 -14.64
CA CYS A 42 -2.66 -1.20 -15.46
C CYS A 42 -2.69 0.01 -16.39
N LYS A 43 -3.02 -0.20 -17.67
CA LYS A 43 -3.22 0.91 -18.63
C LYS A 43 -4.30 1.89 -18.16
N ASP A 44 -5.37 1.36 -17.57
CA ASP A 44 -6.41 2.13 -16.89
C ASP A 44 -6.36 1.82 -15.38
N PRO A 45 -5.74 2.70 -14.56
CA PRO A 45 -5.53 2.46 -13.14
C PRO A 45 -6.80 2.79 -12.34
N VAL A 46 -7.79 1.89 -12.40
CA VAL A 46 -9.07 2.02 -11.68
C VAL A 46 -8.94 2.16 -10.15
N CYS A 47 -7.80 1.77 -9.57
CA CYS A 47 -7.50 2.00 -8.15
C CYS A 47 -7.43 3.49 -7.78
N ILE A 48 -7.05 4.37 -8.73
CA ILE A 48 -7.01 5.83 -8.53
C ILE A 48 -8.43 6.36 -8.30
N ALA A 49 -9.40 5.92 -9.11
CA ALA A 49 -10.80 6.30 -8.95
C ALA A 49 -11.42 5.76 -7.64
N GLY A 50 -10.85 4.68 -7.07
CA GLY A 50 -11.22 4.18 -5.75
C GLY A 50 -10.67 5.00 -4.58
N CYS A 51 -9.71 5.89 -4.82
CA CYS A 51 -9.15 6.78 -3.81
C CYS A 51 -9.91 8.12 -3.82
N PRO A 52 -10.49 8.58 -2.69
CA PRO A 52 -11.26 9.84 -2.65
C PRO A 52 -10.51 11.08 -3.12
N VAL A 53 -9.17 11.09 -3.01
CA VAL A 53 -8.31 12.21 -3.43
C VAL A 53 -7.51 11.90 -4.70
N ASN A 54 -7.80 10.79 -5.38
CA ASN A 54 -7.21 10.42 -6.68
C ASN A 54 -5.66 10.39 -6.71
N ILE A 55 -5.04 9.87 -5.64
CA ILE A 55 -3.58 9.67 -5.56
C ILE A 55 -3.11 8.90 -6.80
N LYS A 56 -1.97 9.31 -7.38
CA LYS A 56 -1.29 8.61 -8.48
C LYS A 56 -0.66 7.27 -8.06
N ILE A 57 -1.52 6.29 -7.74
CA ILE A 57 -1.15 4.99 -7.17
C ILE A 57 -0.18 4.21 -8.06
N ASP A 58 -0.45 4.15 -9.35
CA ASP A 58 0.42 3.52 -10.35
C ASP A 58 1.84 4.12 -10.34
N GLN A 59 1.93 5.46 -10.24
CA GLN A 59 3.18 6.20 -10.29
C GLN A 59 4.02 6.02 -9.03
N PHE A 60 3.44 6.18 -7.84
CA PHE A 60 4.25 6.03 -6.61
C PHE A 60 4.68 4.58 -6.39
N ILE A 61 3.82 3.60 -6.72
CA ILE A 61 4.19 2.19 -6.59
C ILE A 61 5.32 1.83 -7.55
N LYS A 62 5.33 2.38 -8.76
CA LYS A 62 6.45 2.20 -9.69
C LYS A 62 7.77 2.70 -9.09
N LEU A 63 7.75 3.89 -8.46
CA LEU A 63 8.94 4.45 -7.79
C LEU A 63 9.42 3.57 -6.64
N ILE A 64 8.49 2.99 -5.85
CA ILE A 64 8.85 2.02 -4.81
C ILE A 64 9.51 0.78 -5.42
N ALA A 65 8.95 0.21 -6.48
CA ALA A 65 9.52 -0.95 -7.17
C ALA A 65 10.94 -0.68 -7.72
N GLU A 66 11.23 0.56 -8.12
CA GLU A 66 12.54 1.02 -8.57
C GLU A 66 13.49 1.39 -7.40
N GLY A 67 12.99 1.40 -6.17
CA GLY A 67 13.73 1.75 -4.96
C GLY A 67 13.85 3.25 -4.67
N ASP A 68 13.16 4.11 -5.43
CA ASP A 68 13.07 5.54 -5.15
C ASP A 68 11.94 5.86 -4.15
N PHE A 69 12.15 5.50 -2.89
CA PHE A 69 11.19 5.77 -1.82
C PHE A 69 10.94 7.27 -1.61
N MET A 70 11.96 8.11 -1.80
CA MET A 70 11.81 9.56 -1.66
C MET A 70 10.99 10.16 -2.80
N GLY A 71 11.17 9.66 -4.02
CA GLY A 71 10.31 9.97 -5.16
C GLY A 71 8.88 9.53 -4.91
N ALA A 72 8.66 8.32 -4.41
CA ALA A 72 7.34 7.81 -4.08
C ALA A 72 6.61 8.72 -3.07
N VAL A 73 7.28 9.11 -1.98
CA VAL A 73 6.70 10.02 -0.99
C VAL A 73 6.38 11.40 -1.58
N ARG A 74 7.28 11.96 -2.41
CA ARG A 74 7.01 13.22 -3.11
C ARG A 74 5.78 13.11 -4.00
N LYS A 75 5.65 11.99 -4.74
CA LYS A 75 4.52 11.72 -5.63
C LYS A 75 3.20 11.62 -4.87
N ILE A 76 3.15 10.89 -3.75
CA ILE A 76 1.94 10.79 -2.92
C ILE A 76 1.54 12.17 -2.38
N LYS A 77 2.52 12.98 -1.97
CA LYS A 77 2.29 14.31 -1.41
C LYS A 77 1.74 15.36 -2.39
N GLU A 78 1.73 15.08 -3.69
CA GLU A 78 1.07 15.94 -4.68
C GLU A 78 -0.45 15.97 -4.45
N ASP A 79 -1.04 14.85 -4.01
CA ASP A 79 -2.50 14.71 -3.83
C ASP A 79 -2.91 14.53 -2.36
N ASN A 80 -2.01 14.04 -1.49
CA ASN A 80 -2.31 13.72 -0.09
C ASN A 80 -1.29 14.34 0.88
N VAL A 81 -1.75 15.28 1.71
CA VAL A 81 -0.93 15.96 2.72
C VAL A 81 -0.61 15.10 3.96
N LEU A 82 -1.36 14.01 4.20
CA LEU A 82 -1.26 13.17 5.39
C LEU A 82 -1.07 11.67 5.04
N PRO A 83 -0.07 11.30 4.21
CA PRO A 83 0.06 9.94 3.71
C PRO A 83 0.31 8.91 4.81
N SER A 84 1.09 9.28 5.83
CA SER A 84 1.37 8.41 6.98
C SER A 84 0.14 8.09 7.83
N ILE A 85 -0.88 8.97 7.80
CA ILE A 85 -2.16 8.77 8.49
C ILE A 85 -3.09 7.96 7.59
N CYS A 86 -3.31 8.41 6.35
CA CYS A 86 -4.22 7.73 5.42
C CYS A 86 -3.83 6.27 5.16
N GLY A 87 -2.53 5.97 4.98
CA GLY A 87 -2.06 4.58 4.82
C GLY A 87 -2.41 3.68 6.00
N ARG A 88 -2.56 4.25 7.20
CA ARG A 88 -2.89 3.52 8.44
C ARG A 88 -4.39 3.37 8.71
N VAL A 89 -5.19 4.37 8.35
CA VAL A 89 -6.59 4.48 8.82
C VAL A 89 -7.63 4.47 7.71
N CYS A 90 -7.24 4.60 6.44
CA CYS A 90 -8.20 4.46 5.35
C CYS A 90 -8.78 3.04 5.36
N PRO A 91 -10.09 2.87 5.13
CA PRO A 91 -10.68 1.55 4.89
C PRO A 91 -10.38 1.13 3.44
N GLN A 92 -9.17 0.63 3.17
CA GLN A 92 -8.74 0.33 1.79
C GLN A 92 -9.58 -0.76 1.14
N GLU A 93 -10.15 -1.67 1.93
CA GLU A 93 -11.10 -2.71 1.55
C GLU A 93 -12.39 -2.16 0.93
N ASP A 94 -12.68 -0.87 1.16
CA ASP A 94 -13.81 -0.14 0.56
C ASP A 94 -13.38 0.94 -0.44
N GLN A 95 -12.08 1.11 -0.66
CA GLN A 95 -11.50 2.18 -1.47
C GLN A 95 -10.55 1.63 -2.56
N CYS A 96 -9.29 2.07 -2.56
CA CYS A 96 -8.33 1.79 -3.62
C CYS A 96 -8.04 0.29 -3.81
N GLU A 97 -7.97 -0.50 -2.72
CA GLU A 97 -7.68 -1.93 -2.80
C GLU A 97 -8.87 -2.73 -3.32
N LYS A 98 -10.11 -2.32 -2.99
CA LYS A 98 -11.34 -2.89 -3.55
C LYS A 98 -11.37 -2.83 -5.07
N MET A 99 -10.86 -1.74 -5.62
CA MET A 99 -10.86 -1.47 -7.06
C MET A 99 -9.67 -2.13 -7.78
N CYS A 100 -8.68 -2.66 -7.05
CA CYS A 100 -7.49 -3.24 -7.65
C CYS A 100 -7.83 -4.41 -8.59
N VAL A 101 -7.36 -4.37 -9.83
CA VAL A 101 -7.63 -5.40 -10.85
C VAL A 101 -7.15 -6.79 -10.42
N ILE A 102 -6.03 -6.86 -9.69
CA ILE A 102 -5.49 -8.11 -9.14
C ILE A 102 -6.47 -8.73 -8.13
N GLY A 103 -7.16 -7.89 -7.36
CA GLY A 103 -8.20 -8.25 -6.38
C GLY A 103 -9.33 -9.11 -6.96
N LYS A 104 -9.54 -9.10 -8.28
CA LYS A 104 -10.58 -9.90 -8.94
C LYS A 104 -10.30 -11.40 -8.95
N LYS A 105 -9.04 -11.82 -8.86
CA LYS A 105 -8.62 -13.23 -8.92
C LYS A 105 -7.65 -13.64 -7.80
N HIS A 106 -6.98 -12.68 -7.19
CA HIS A 106 -5.98 -12.86 -6.15
C HIS A 106 -6.18 -11.79 -5.07
N GLU A 107 -5.35 -11.77 -4.04
CA GLU A 107 -5.34 -10.64 -3.11
C GLU A 107 -4.89 -9.36 -3.85
N PRO A 108 -5.49 -8.20 -3.56
CA PRO A 108 -5.10 -6.93 -4.18
C PRO A 108 -3.66 -6.56 -3.82
N VAL A 109 -3.11 -5.56 -4.53
CA VAL A 109 -1.89 -4.88 -4.08
C VAL A 109 -2.21 -4.17 -2.76
N ALA A 110 -1.34 -4.30 -1.76
CA ALA A 110 -1.50 -3.65 -0.46
C ALA A 110 -1.18 -2.15 -0.52
N ILE A 111 -1.97 -1.39 -1.29
CA ILE A 111 -1.74 0.03 -1.58
C ILE A 111 -1.61 0.85 -0.30
N GLY A 112 -2.39 0.54 0.75
CA GLY A 112 -2.30 1.28 2.02
C GLY A 112 -0.98 1.07 2.78
N ASN A 113 -0.32 -0.08 2.54
CA ASN A 113 0.93 -0.44 3.21
C ASN A 113 2.18 0.13 2.51
N LEU A 114 2.00 0.77 1.34
CA LEU A 114 3.06 1.28 0.46
C LEU A 114 3.19 2.81 0.52
#